data_AF-A0A7J2LSB2-F1
#
_entry.id   AF-A0A7J2LSB2-F1
#
_cell.length_a   1.000
_cell.length_b   1.000
_cell.length_c   1.000
_cell.angle_alpha   90.00
_cell.angle_beta   90.00
_cell.angle_gamma   90.00
#
_symmetry.space_group_name_H-M   'P 1'
#
loop_
_entity.id
_entity.type
_entity.pdbx_description
1 polymer ?
#
loop_
_entity_poly.entity_id
_entity_poly.type
_entity_poly.pdbx_seq_one_letter_code
_entity_poly.pdbx_strand_id
1 'polypeptide(L)'
;MRTRGGRRGEFSIPQLELFPVTENNQVIIIIRLKKLETLPSDQARDLIKICESTIKILLKKESTIWVNKVNENIISDAEIKVSLKNVSGKETISIKEVNATINAIYTDLFRQLDILSKPIKIIIWRYKKYKIPASKGYETIILPTISEKIIYRPIEIIEARFIPFFFF
;
A
#
# COMPACT_ATOMS: atom_id res chain seq x y z
N MET A 1 5.31 11.28 43.48
CA MET A 1 4.42 10.76 42.41
C MET A 1 5.06 11.07 41.05
N ARG A 2 5.52 10.04 40.32
CA ARG A 2 5.98 10.18 38.94
C ARG A 2 4.75 10.21 38.03
N THR A 3 4.44 11.36 37.43
CA THR A 3 3.49 11.43 36.32
C THR A 3 4.07 10.61 35.16
N ARG A 4 3.46 9.45 34.89
CA ARG A 4 3.69 8.69 33.66
C ARG A 4 3.48 9.65 32.50
N GLY A 5 4.56 10.03 31.82
CA GLY A 5 4.47 10.69 30.53
C GLY A 5 3.69 9.76 29.60
N GLY A 6 2.41 10.10 29.39
CA GLY A 6 1.62 9.45 28.36
C GLY A 6 2.41 9.52 27.07
N ARG A 7 2.60 8.36 26.42
CA ARG A 7 3.10 8.29 25.05
C ARG A 7 2.20 9.18 24.19
N ARG A 8 2.61 10.44 24.02
CA ARG A 8 1.96 11.41 23.13
C ARG A 8 1.94 10.77 21.75
N GLY A 9 0.73 10.68 21.21
CA GLY A 9 0.33 9.99 19.99
C GLY A 9 1.45 9.67 19.01
N GLU A 10 1.73 8.37 18.84
CA GLU A 10 1.97 7.91 17.48
C GLU A 10 0.72 8.34 16.70
N PHE A 11 0.89 9.34 15.83
CA PHE A 11 -0.15 9.79 14.93
C PHE A 11 -0.84 8.54 14.36
N SER A 12 -2.14 8.44 14.60
CA SER A 12 -2.98 7.37 14.10
C SER A 12 -3.16 7.59 12.60
N ILE A 13 -2.09 7.35 11.84
CA ILE A 13 -2.02 7.53 10.39
C ILE A 13 -2.45 6.20 9.77
N PRO A 14 -3.39 6.20 8.82
CA PRO A 14 -3.73 5.00 8.05
C PRO A 14 -2.50 4.49 7.31
N GLN A 15 -2.42 3.17 7.14
CA GLN A 15 -1.25 2.52 6.55
C GLN A 15 -1.65 1.68 5.32
N LEU A 16 -0.94 1.89 4.22
CA LEU A 16 -1.02 1.10 3.00
C LEU A 16 0.27 0.28 2.85
N GLU A 17 0.15 -1.04 2.81
CA GLU A 17 1.23 -1.98 2.54
C GLU A 17 0.98 -2.64 1.17
N LEU A 18 1.97 -2.59 0.27
CA LEU A 18 1.93 -3.31 -1.00
C LEU A 18 3.04 -4.36 -0.99
N PHE A 19 2.68 -5.63 -1.17
CA PHE A 19 3.66 -6.72 -1.13
C PHE A 19 3.28 -7.91 -2.00
N PRO A 20 4.28 -8.61 -2.59
CA PRO A 20 4.04 -9.86 -3.28
C PRO A 20 4.17 -11.05 -2.31
N VAL A 21 3.36 -12.07 -2.55
CA VAL A 21 3.40 -13.37 -1.86
C VAL A 21 3.35 -14.47 -2.91
N THR A 22 4.05 -15.58 -2.65
CA THR A 22 3.94 -16.79 -3.47
C THR A 22 3.13 -17.82 -2.70
N GLU A 23 1.97 -18.22 -3.23
CA GLU A 23 1.11 -19.27 -2.68
C GLU A 23 0.74 -20.25 -3.79
N ASN A 24 0.84 -21.56 -3.56
CA ASN A 24 0.44 -22.60 -4.53
C ASN A 24 1.01 -22.39 -5.94
N ASN A 25 2.29 -22.03 -6.05
CA ASN A 25 2.95 -21.69 -7.33
C ASN A 25 2.26 -20.54 -8.09
N GLN A 26 1.60 -19.62 -7.38
CA GLN A 26 1.08 -18.38 -7.94
C GLN A 26 1.73 -17.20 -7.22
N VAL A 27 2.06 -16.15 -7.99
CA VAL A 27 2.41 -14.86 -7.40
C VAL A 27 1.13 -14.07 -7.21
N ILE A 28 0.86 -13.73 -5.96
CA ILE A 28 -0.26 -12.91 -5.53
C ILE A 28 0.31 -11.55 -5.11
N ILE A 29 -0.24 -10.47 -5.65
CA ILE A 29 0.01 -9.12 -5.14
C ILE A 29 -1.09 -8.79 -4.14
N ILE A 30 -0.68 -8.30 -2.97
CA ILE A 30 -1.57 -7.91 -1.89
C ILE A 30 -1.38 -6.43 -1.59
N ILE A 31 -2.47 -5.67 -1.62
CA ILE A 31 -2.58 -4.35 -1.00
C ILE A 31 -3.31 -4.53 0.32
N ARG A 32 -2.64 -4.21 1.42
CA ARG A 32 -3.22 -4.24 2.76
C ARG A 32 -3.35 -2.83 3.30
N LEU A 33 -4.55 -2.48 3.73
CA LEU A 33 -4.89 -1.23 4.38
C LEU A 33 -5.14 -1.51 5.86
N LYS A 34 -4.49 -0.73 6.73
CA LYS A 34 -4.63 -0.83 8.18
C LYS A 34 -4.95 0.53 8.79
N LYS A 35 -5.48 0.50 10.02
CA LYS A 35 -5.81 1.70 10.78
C LYS A 35 -6.80 2.60 10.05
N LEU A 36 -7.72 2.02 9.28
CA LEU A 36 -8.71 2.76 8.50
C LEU A 36 -9.74 3.46 9.39
N GLU A 37 -9.87 3.06 10.66
CA GLU A 37 -10.73 3.69 11.66
C GLU A 37 -10.30 5.13 11.98
N THR A 38 -9.10 5.52 11.55
CA THR A 38 -8.56 6.87 11.69
C THR A 38 -9.04 7.83 10.59
N LEU A 39 -9.69 7.29 9.55
CA LEU A 39 -10.33 8.02 8.46
C LEU A 39 -11.85 8.06 8.68
N PRO A 40 -12.54 9.11 8.19
CA PRO A 40 -13.99 9.05 7.98
C PRO A 40 -14.37 7.84 7.11
N SER A 41 -15.52 7.22 7.40
CA SER A 41 -16.01 6.02 6.68
C SER A 41 -15.96 6.17 5.16
N ASP A 42 -16.38 7.32 4.64
CA ASP A 42 -16.45 7.56 3.21
C ASP A 42 -15.05 7.62 2.58
N GLN A 43 -14.11 8.31 3.24
CA GLN A 43 -12.70 8.33 2.81
C GLN A 43 -12.04 6.96 2.87
N ALA A 44 -12.37 6.14 3.90
CA ALA A 44 -11.86 4.77 3.99
C ALA A 44 -12.39 3.90 2.83
N ARG A 45 -13.67 4.06 2.46
CA ARG A 45 -14.29 3.37 1.31
C ARG A 45 -13.67 3.84 0.00
N ASP A 46 -13.43 5.14 -0.16
CA ASP A 46 -12.82 5.71 -1.36
C ASP A 46 -11.38 5.21 -1.53
N LEU A 47 -10.60 5.13 -0.45
CA LEU A 47 -9.26 4.55 -0.49
C LEU A 47 -9.26 3.07 -0.92
N ILE A 48 -10.22 2.27 -0.43
CA ILE A 48 -10.39 0.88 -0.87
C ILE A 48 -10.71 0.81 -2.37
N LYS A 49 -11.67 1.64 -2.83
CA LYS A 49 -12.07 1.72 -4.24
C LYS A 49 -10.93 2.16 -5.15
N ILE A 50 -10.13 3.14 -4.73
CA ILE A 50 -8.94 3.58 -5.47
C ILE A 50 -8.01 2.38 -5.65
N CYS A 51 -7.70 1.65 -4.57
CA CYS A 51 -6.82 0.51 -4.62
C CYS A 51 -7.34 -0.62 -5.53
N GLU A 52 -8.64 -0.92 -5.44
CA GLU A 52 -9.31 -1.87 -6.33
C GLU A 52 -9.24 -1.42 -7.79
N SER A 53 -9.57 -0.16 -8.06
CA SER A 53 -9.62 0.39 -9.42
C SER A 53 -8.24 0.42 -10.08
N THR A 54 -7.19 0.78 -9.33
CA THR A 54 -5.80 0.74 -9.81
C THR A 54 -5.42 -0.69 -10.20
N ILE A 55 -5.75 -1.69 -9.38
CA ILE A 55 -5.48 -3.10 -9.73
C ILE A 55 -6.24 -3.49 -11.00
N LYS A 56 -7.53 -3.16 -11.08
CA LYS A 56 -8.37 -3.52 -12.21
C LYS A 56 -7.88 -2.88 -13.51
N ILE A 57 -7.48 -1.62 -13.49
CA ILE A 57 -6.99 -0.88 -14.66
C ILE A 57 -5.60 -1.41 -15.08
N LEU A 58 -4.65 -1.51 -14.16
CA LEU A 58 -3.27 -1.87 -14.49
C LEU A 58 -3.11 -3.34 -14.86
N LEU A 59 -3.81 -4.23 -14.16
CA LEU A 59 -3.65 -5.68 -14.34
C LEU A 59 -4.73 -6.30 -15.23
N LYS A 60 -5.79 -5.56 -15.56
CA LYS A 60 -6.96 -6.06 -16.31
C LYS A 60 -7.53 -7.34 -15.70
N LYS A 61 -7.55 -7.38 -14.37
CA LYS A 61 -7.96 -8.54 -13.56
C LYS A 61 -8.89 -8.12 -12.45
N GLU A 62 -9.85 -8.99 -12.16
CA GLU A 62 -10.66 -8.86 -10.95
C GLU A 62 -9.83 -9.18 -9.71
N SER A 63 -10.09 -8.44 -8.64
CA SER A 63 -9.41 -8.59 -7.36
C SER A 63 -10.36 -9.15 -6.31
N THR A 64 -9.83 -9.93 -5.38
CA THR A 64 -10.59 -10.38 -4.21
C THR A 64 -10.41 -9.36 -3.09
N ILE A 65 -11.52 -8.86 -2.55
CA ILE A 65 -11.50 -7.83 -1.51
C ILE A 65 -12.07 -8.41 -0.23
N TRP A 66 -11.32 -8.21 0.84
CA TRP A 66 -11.75 -8.50 2.19
C TRP A 66 -11.74 -7.21 3.00
N VAL A 67 -12.80 -6.95 3.76
CA VAL A 67 -12.96 -5.73 4.56
C VAL A 67 -13.33 -6.14 5.98
N ASN A 68 -12.55 -5.66 6.95
CA ASN A 68 -12.82 -5.82 8.37
C ASN A 68 -13.55 -4.59 8.91
N LYS A 69 -14.69 -4.81 9.55
CA LYS A 69 -15.51 -3.74 10.13
C LYS A 69 -15.59 -3.91 11.64
N VAL A 70 -15.40 -2.80 12.37
CA VAL A 70 -15.61 -2.76 13.82
C VAL A 70 -17.10 -2.64 14.14
N ASN A 71 -17.83 -1.88 13.32
CA ASN A 71 -19.28 -1.77 13.32
C ASN A 71 -19.76 -1.37 11.91
N GLU A 72 -21.05 -1.06 11.74
CA GLU A 72 -21.65 -0.72 10.44
C GLU A 72 -20.95 0.44 9.71
N ASN A 73 -20.37 1.38 10.46
CA ASN A 73 -19.81 2.63 9.96
C ASN A 73 -18.28 2.72 10.05
N ILE A 74 -17.62 1.82 10.78
CA ILE A 74 -16.17 1.90 11.01
C ILE A 74 -15.48 0.70 10.35
N ILE A 75 -14.61 1.00 9.39
CA ILE A 75 -13.74 0.04 8.73
C ILE A 75 -12.38 0.08 9.45
N SER A 76 -11.89 -1.06 9.91
CA SER A 76 -10.57 -1.18 10.57
C SER A 76 -9.47 -1.45 9.55
N ASP A 77 -9.70 -2.45 8.70
CA ASP A 77 -8.69 -2.98 7.79
C ASP A 77 -9.35 -3.44 6.49
N ALA A 78 -8.56 -3.48 5.43
CA ALA A 78 -8.95 -4.12 4.18
C ALA A 78 -7.76 -4.81 3.52
N GLU A 79 -8.02 -5.89 2.82
CA GLU A 79 -7.05 -6.58 1.98
C GLU A 79 -7.60 -6.74 0.57
N ILE A 80 -6.80 -6.36 -0.42
CA ILE A 80 -7.11 -6.53 -1.83
C ILE A 80 -6.04 -7.45 -2.41
N LYS A 81 -6.47 -8.58 -2.97
CA LYS A 81 -5.60 -9.64 -3.49
C LYS A 81 -5.84 -9.83 -4.97
N VAL A 82 -4.77 -9.95 -5.74
CA VAL A 82 -4.83 -10.23 -7.18
C VAL A 82 -3.76 -11.24 -7.56
N SER A 83 -4.18 -12.31 -8.25
CA SER A 83 -3.28 -13.35 -8.74
C SER A 83 -2.75 -12.98 -10.12
N LEU A 84 -1.43 -12.95 -10.30
CA LEU A 84 -0.79 -12.57 -11.57
C LEU A 84 -0.78 -13.69 -12.62
N LYS A 85 -0.80 -14.97 -12.24
CA LYS A 85 -1.13 -16.17 -13.06
C LYS A 85 -0.68 -17.45 -12.32
N ASN A 86 -1.25 -18.58 -12.75
CA ASN A 86 -0.75 -19.94 -12.49
C ASN A 86 0.65 -20.11 -13.07
N VAL A 87 1.65 -20.45 -12.25
CA VAL A 87 2.89 -21.07 -12.73
C VAL A 87 2.55 -22.51 -13.09
N SER A 88 1.84 -22.69 -14.21
CA SER A 88 1.64 -23.99 -14.83
C SER A 88 2.95 -24.37 -15.54
N GLY A 89 3.84 -25.02 -14.79
CA GLY A 89 4.85 -25.96 -15.28
C GLY A 89 6.01 -25.46 -16.15
N LYS A 90 5.97 -24.30 -16.81
CA LYS A 90 7.07 -23.89 -17.73
C LYS A 90 7.49 -22.42 -17.75
N GLU A 91 6.72 -21.48 -17.18
CA GLU A 91 7.13 -20.08 -17.11
C GLU A 91 7.20 -19.62 -15.66
N THR A 92 8.41 -19.64 -15.09
CA THR A 92 8.70 -18.97 -13.82
C THR A 92 8.48 -17.47 -14.02
N ILE A 93 7.48 -16.88 -13.35
CA ILE A 93 7.27 -15.43 -13.32
C ILE A 93 8.59 -14.77 -12.92
N SER A 94 9.06 -13.83 -13.74
CA SER A 94 10.34 -13.18 -13.50
C SER A 94 10.22 -12.24 -12.31
N ILE A 95 11.17 -12.28 -11.37
CA ILE A 95 11.24 -11.29 -10.26
C ILE A 95 11.22 -9.86 -10.80
N LYS A 96 11.82 -9.63 -11.97
CA LYS A 96 11.81 -8.31 -12.62
C LYS A 96 10.39 -7.89 -12.97
N GLU A 97 9.57 -8.79 -13.49
CA GLU A 97 8.17 -8.53 -13.82
C GLU A 97 7.37 -8.22 -12.56
N VAL A 98 7.47 -9.04 -11.51
CA VAL A 98 6.76 -8.79 -10.25
C VAL A 98 7.11 -7.43 -9.66
N ASN A 99 8.40 -7.11 -9.59
CA ASN A 99 8.85 -5.82 -9.06
C ASN A 99 8.41 -4.65 -9.95
N ALA A 100 8.40 -4.81 -11.28
CA ALA A 100 7.88 -3.81 -12.20
C ALA A 100 6.37 -3.59 -12.02
N THR A 101 5.60 -4.66 -11.80
CA THR A 101 4.17 -4.58 -11.51
C THR A 101 3.91 -3.84 -10.20
N ILE A 102 4.67 -4.15 -9.14
CA ILE A 102 4.59 -3.43 -7.86
C ILE A 102 4.87 -1.94 -8.05
N ASN A 103 5.87 -1.58 -8.86
CA ASN A 103 6.20 -0.19 -9.15
C ASN A 103 5.07 0.52 -9.89
N ALA A 104 4.47 -0.13 -10.89
CA ALA A 104 3.36 0.44 -11.63
C ALA A 104 2.16 0.73 -10.70
N ILE A 105 1.80 -0.24 -9.84
CA ILE A 105 0.73 -0.08 -8.85
C ILE A 105 1.06 1.04 -7.89
N TYR A 106 2.25 1.03 -7.30
CA TYR A 106 2.67 2.06 -6.36
C TYR A 106 2.62 3.47 -6.97
N THR A 107 3.18 3.66 -8.16
CA THR A 107 3.22 4.97 -8.82
C THR A 107 1.82 5.49 -9.15
N ASP A 108 0.92 4.63 -9.64
CA ASP A 108 -0.44 5.05 -9.95
C ASP A 108 -1.25 5.32 -8.67
N LEU A 109 -1.13 4.48 -7.63
CA LEU A 109 -1.73 4.76 -6.32
C LEU A 109 -1.27 6.10 -5.79
N PHE A 110 0.05 6.35 -5.75
CA PHE A 110 0.62 7.58 -5.21
C PHE A 110 0.01 8.83 -5.85
N ARG A 111 -0.21 8.81 -7.17
CA ARG A 111 -0.86 9.90 -7.91
C ARG A 111 -2.34 10.07 -7.55
N GLN A 112 -3.05 8.99 -7.24
CA GLN A 112 -4.48 9.04 -6.91
C GLN A 112 -4.74 9.37 -5.43
N LEU A 113 -3.73 9.29 -4.55
CA LEU A 113 -3.88 9.61 -3.13
C LEU A 113 -4.12 11.10 -2.83
N ASP A 114 -3.95 11.99 -3.82
CA ASP A 114 -4.24 13.43 -3.72
C ASP A 114 -5.69 13.74 -3.31
N ILE A 115 -6.60 12.77 -3.44
CA ILE A 115 -8.02 12.90 -3.03
C ILE A 115 -8.18 12.91 -1.50
N LEU A 116 -7.20 12.41 -0.76
CA LEU A 116 -7.32 12.21 0.69
C LEU A 116 -6.76 13.40 1.44
N SER A 117 -7.55 13.96 2.37
CA SER A 117 -7.16 15.12 3.17
C SER A 117 -6.25 14.79 4.37
N LYS A 118 -5.87 13.51 4.53
CA LYS A 118 -5.04 13.03 5.64
C LYS A 118 -3.77 12.34 5.14
N PRO A 119 -2.67 12.41 5.91
CA PRO A 119 -1.47 11.68 5.57
C PRO A 119 -1.70 10.17 5.59
N ILE A 120 -0.94 9.44 4.78
CA ILE A 120 -1.00 7.97 4.70
C ILE A 120 0.42 7.43 4.72
N LYS A 121 0.63 6.42 5.55
CA LYS A 121 1.92 5.72 5.59
C LYS A 121 1.93 4.62 4.53
N ILE A 122 2.85 4.71 3.59
CA ILE A 122 3.00 3.76 2.48
C ILE A 122 4.24 2.90 2.74
N ILE A 123 4.08 1.58 2.66
CA ILE A 123 5.14 0.59 2.81
C ILE A 123 5.14 -0.31 1.58
N ILE A 124 6.23 -0.26 0.80
CA ILE A 124 6.37 -1.04 -0.42
C ILE A 124 7.38 -2.16 -0.20
N TRP A 125 6.97 -3.39 -0.47
CA TRP A 125 7.82 -4.58 -0.47
C TRP A 125 8.10 -5.03 -1.89
N ARG A 126 9.33 -5.49 -2.13
CA ARG A 126 9.77 -6.04 -3.42
C ARG A 126 10.55 -7.33 -3.19
N TYR A 127 10.55 -8.23 -4.16
CA TYR A 127 11.41 -9.39 -4.10
C TYR A 127 12.87 -9.00 -4.31
N LYS A 128 13.74 -9.50 -3.43
CA LYS A 128 15.19 -9.37 -3.54
C LYS A 128 15.84 -10.76 -3.48
N LYS A 129 16.87 -10.94 -4.33
CA LYS A 129 17.69 -12.16 -4.35
C LYS A 129 18.81 -12.02 -3.32
N TYR A 130 19.01 -13.04 -2.51
CA TYR A 130 20.11 -13.16 -1.57
C TYR A 130 20.90 -14.42 -1.86
N LYS A 131 22.23 -14.31 -1.86
CA LYS A 131 23.12 -15.47 -1.90
C LYS A 131 23.51 -15.81 -0.46
N ILE A 132 23.19 -17.02 -0.02
CA ILE A 132 23.54 -17.53 1.30
C ILE A 132 24.52 -18.69 1.15
N PRO A 133 25.51 -18.82 2.04
CA PRO A 133 26.36 -20.01 2.09
C PRO A 133 25.53 -21.27 2.33
N ALA A 134 25.85 -22.34 1.62
CA ALA A 134 25.21 -23.64 1.72
C ALA A 134 26.27 -24.76 1.60
N SER A 135 25.90 -25.99 1.92
CA SER A 135 26.84 -27.14 1.92
C SER A 135 27.51 -27.39 0.56
N LYS A 136 26.89 -26.93 -0.54
CA LYS A 136 27.43 -27.03 -1.91
C LYS A 136 27.95 -25.69 -2.46
N GLY A 137 28.24 -24.71 -1.61
CA GLY A 137 28.74 -23.39 -1.98
C GLY A 137 27.78 -22.27 -1.63
N TYR A 138 27.05 -21.75 -2.61
CA TYR A 138 26.06 -20.69 -2.40
C TYR A 138 24.71 -21.06 -2.99
N GLU A 139 23.65 -20.84 -2.21
CA GLU A 139 22.26 -20.95 -2.64
C GLU A 139 21.63 -19.57 -2.79
N THR A 140 20.71 -19.42 -3.74
CA THR A 140 19.98 -18.16 -3.92
C THR A 140 18.58 -18.29 -3.37
N ILE A 141 18.26 -17.47 -2.37
CA ILE A 141 16.90 -17.34 -1.82
C ILE A 141 16.25 -16.06 -2.33
N ILE A 142 14.93 -16.08 -2.47
CA ILE A 142 14.13 -14.94 -2.91
C ILE A 142 13.18 -14.60 -1.77
N LEU A 143 13.31 -13.38 -1.22
CA LEU A 143 12.49 -12.93 -0.11
C LEU A 143 11.84 -11.59 -0.44
N PRO A 144 10.55 -11.39 -0.08
CA PRO A 144 9.95 -10.07 -0.12
C PRO A 144 10.57 -9.21 0.99
N THR A 145 11.09 -8.05 0.63
CA THR A 145 11.80 -7.13 1.52
C THR A 145 11.26 -5.73 1.37
N ILE A 146 11.23 -4.98 2.47
CA ILE A 146 10.81 -3.57 2.44
C ILE A 146 11.80 -2.81 1.57
N SER A 147 11.30 -2.27 0.46
CA SER A 147 12.08 -1.41 -0.43
C SER A 147 11.91 0.07 -0.05
N GLU A 148 10.68 0.49 0.29
CA GLU A 148 10.37 1.90 0.54
C GLU A 148 9.40 2.04 1.73
N LYS A 149 9.60 3.08 2.54
CA LYS A 149 8.69 3.51 3.62
C LYS A 149 8.55 5.03 3.54
N ILE A 150 7.36 5.50 3.21
CA ILE A 150 7.10 6.92 2.97
C ILE A 150 5.83 7.32 3.73
N ILE A 151 5.77 8.56 4.20
CA ILE A 151 4.52 9.17 4.67
C ILE A 151 4.08 10.12 3.57
N TYR A 152 3.06 9.73 2.81
CA TYR A 152 2.40 10.61 1.87
C TYR A 152 1.65 11.69 2.66
N ARG A 153 1.80 12.95 2.24
CA ARG A 153 1.10 14.09 2.80
C ARG A 153 0.39 14.80 1.65
N PRO A 154 -0.94 14.98 1.73
CA PRO A 154 -1.64 15.75 0.71
C PRO A 154 -1.11 17.18 0.68
N ILE A 155 -1.03 17.74 -0.53
CA ILE A 155 -0.66 19.13 -0.73
C ILE A 155 -1.85 19.98 -0.25
N GLU A 156 -1.69 20.70 0.86
CA GLU A 156 -2.63 21.76 1.21
C GLU A 156 -2.53 22.83 0.12
N ILE A 157 -3.57 22.96 -0.71
CA ILE A 157 -3.72 24.13 -1.58
C ILE A 157 -3.93 25.30 -0.61
N ILE A 158 -2.88 26.08 -0.38
CA ILE A 158 -3.02 27.37 0.27
C ILE A 158 -3.88 28.19 -0.70
N GLU A 159 -5.18 28.33 -0.42
CA GLU A 159 -6.00 29.36 -1.02
C GLU A 159 -5.33 30.69 -0.67
N ALA A 160 -4.52 31.21 -1.58
CA ALA A 160 -3.98 32.55 -1.47
C ALA A 160 -5.18 33.50 -1.47
N ARG A 161 -5.62 33.89 -0.27
CA ARG A 161 -6.56 34.98 -0.11
C ARG A 161 -5.91 36.20 -0.73
N PHE A 162 -6.35 36.54 -1.93
CA PHE A 162 -5.98 37.77 -2.59
C PHE A 162 -6.45 38.91 -1.66
N ILE A 163 -5.53 39.54 -0.96
CA ILE A 163 -5.81 40.75 -0.21
C ILE A 163 -5.65 41.88 -1.24
N PRO A 164 -6.74 42.50 -1.74
CA PRO A 164 -6.59 43.65 -2.60
C PRO A 164 -5.96 44.76 -1.76
N PHE A 165 -4.74 45.16 -2.10
CA PHE A 165 -4.13 46.37 -1.59
C PHE A 165 -4.95 47.56 -2.12
N PHE A 166 -5.80 48.12 -1.27
CA PHE A 166 -6.35 49.45 -1.49
C PHE A 166 -5.24 50.47 -1.19
N PHE A 167 -4.65 51.04 -2.23
CA PHE A 167 -3.89 52.29 -2.12
C PHE A 167 -4.89 53.41 -1.83
N PHE A 168 -4.80 53.99 -0.63
CA PHE A 168 -5.39 55.29 -0.30
C PHE A 168 -4.33 56.37 -0.48
#